data_AF-A0A434EJD2-F1
#
_entry.id   AF-A0A434EJD2-F1
#
_cell.length_a   1.000
_cell.length_b   1.000
_cell.length_c   1.000
_cell.angle_alpha   90.00
_cell.angle_beta   90.00
_cell.angle_gamma   90.00
#
_symmetry.space_group_name_H-M   'P 1'
#
loop_
_entity.id
_entity.type
_entity.pdbx_description
1 polymer ?
#
loop_
_entity_poly.entity_id
_entity_poly.type
_entity_poly.pdbx_seq_one_letter_code
_entity_poly.pdbx_strand_id
1 'polypeptide(L)'
;MWLCPRSTSFESVENGRFRFHVEISHPLTGLIVRYRGWLEPSHGSNTIVPPAALPSSRQSSTVHSVQPSPVAPDAASTRRG
;
A
#
# COMPACT_ATOMS: atom_id res chain seq x y z
N MET A 1 18.82 -32.28 19.89
CA MET A 1 19.11 -30.84 19.70
C MET A 1 18.31 -30.06 20.75
N TRP A 2 18.87 -29.82 21.95
CA TRP A 2 18.14 -29.20 23.07
C TRP A 2 18.22 -27.67 23.06
N LEU A 3 19.23 -27.09 22.39
CA LEU A 3 19.43 -25.64 22.27
C LEU A 3 18.72 -25.00 21.07
N CYS A 4 17.91 -25.72 20.31
CA CYS A 4 17.24 -25.08 19.17
C CYS A 4 16.14 -24.13 19.61
N PRO A 5 15.92 -23.04 18.85
CA PRO A 5 14.67 -22.30 18.91
C PRO A 5 13.49 -23.25 18.70
N ARG A 6 12.50 -23.17 19.58
CA ARG A 6 11.25 -23.89 19.52
C ARG A 6 10.16 -22.93 19.06
N SER A 7 9.48 -23.29 17.97
CA SER A 7 8.32 -22.55 17.47
C SER A 7 7.04 -23.27 17.85
N THR A 8 6.05 -22.51 18.32
CA THR A 8 4.69 -22.97 18.59
C THR A 8 3.72 -22.04 17.85
N SER A 9 2.89 -22.59 16.98
CA SER A 9 1.92 -21.84 16.19
C SER A 9 0.52 -22.42 16.34
N PHE A 10 -0.46 -21.55 16.56
CA PHE A 10 -1.87 -21.89 16.63
C PHE A 10 -2.66 -21.05 15.65
N GLU A 11 -3.61 -21.69 14.98
CA GLU A 11 -4.56 -21.06 14.07
C GLU A 11 -5.99 -21.41 14.49
N SER A 12 -6.88 -20.43 14.43
CA SER A 12 -8.30 -20.64 14.68
C SER A 12 -9.15 -19.66 13.89
N VAL A 13 -10.35 -20.07 13.52
CA VAL A 13 -11.34 -19.17 12.90
C VAL A 13 -12.33 -18.76 13.97
N GLU A 14 -12.47 -17.46 14.19
CA GLU A 14 -13.38 -16.89 15.19
C GLU A 14 -14.08 -15.68 14.55
N ASN A 15 -15.41 -15.71 14.58
CA ASN A 15 -16.27 -14.67 13.97
C ASN A 15 -15.97 -14.40 12.48
N GLY A 16 -15.63 -15.44 11.72
CA GLY A 16 -15.31 -15.34 10.28
C GLY A 16 -13.96 -14.68 9.97
N ARG A 17 -13.16 -14.35 11.00
CA ARG A 17 -11.80 -13.83 10.87
C ARG A 17 -10.81 -14.91 11.23
N PHE A 18 -9.67 -14.92 10.54
CA PHE A 18 -8.62 -15.90 10.80
C PHE A 18 -7.70 -15.37 11.90
N ARG A 19 -7.66 -16.04 13.05
CA ARG A 19 -6.78 -15.74 14.16
C ARG A 19 -5.51 -16.57 14.04
N PHE A 20 -4.36 -15.92 14.14
CA PHE A 20 -3.08 -16.60 14.27
C PHE A 20 -2.37 -16.18 15.54
N HIS A 21 -1.65 -17.13 16.12
CA HIS A 21 -0.87 -16.93 17.32
C HIS A 21 0.43 -17.72 17.20
N VAL A 22 1.56 -17.02 17.16
CA VAL A 22 2.88 -17.65 16.97
C VAL A 22 3.83 -17.19 18.05
N GLU A 23 4.52 -18.16 18.62
CA GLU A 23 5.54 -17.99 19.64
C GLU A 23 6.83 -18.67 19.21
N ILE A 24 7.94 -17.95 19.31
CA ILE A 24 9.27 -18.53 19.15
C ILE A 24 10.00 -18.33 20.47
N SER A 25 10.45 -19.43 21.05
CA SER A 25 11.17 -19.47 22.33
C SER A 25 12.49 -20.19 22.17
N HIS A 26 13.47 -19.87 23.01
CA HIS A 26 14.76 -20.55 23.04
C HIS A 26 15.12 -20.86 24.49
N PRO A 27 15.69 -22.04 24.78
CA PRO A 27 16.08 -22.43 26.14
C PRO A 27 17.00 -21.44 26.87
N LEU A 28 17.79 -20.64 26.15
CA LEU A 28 18.79 -19.73 26.74
C LEU A 28 18.23 -18.32 26.95
N THR A 29 17.40 -17.84 26.03
CA THR A 29 16.90 -16.45 26.03
C THR A 29 15.43 -16.33 26.39
N GLY A 30 14.73 -17.47 26.57
CA GLY A 30 13.28 -17.49 26.78
C GLY A 30 12.50 -17.16 25.52
N LEU A 31 11.32 -16.53 25.66
CA LEU A 31 10.48 -16.09 24.55
C LEU A 31 11.19 -14.98 23.75
N ILE A 32 11.48 -15.25 22.48
CA ILE A 32 12.13 -14.29 21.57
C ILE A 32 11.08 -13.44 20.87
N VAL A 33 10.05 -14.09 20.32
CA VAL A 33 8.98 -13.40 19.59
C VAL A 33 7.64 -14.00 19.95
N ARG A 34 6.65 -13.11 20.09
CA ARG A 34 5.24 -13.45 20.20
C ARG A 34 4.46 -12.47 19.37
N TYR A 35 3.81 -12.97 18.34
CA TYR A 35 2.88 -12.16 17.57
C TYR A 35 1.54 -12.88 17.47
N ARG A 36 0.49 -12.06 17.53
CA ARG A 36 -0.88 -12.49 17.44
C ARG A 36 -1.63 -11.49 16.58
N GLY A 37 -2.56 -11.99 15.79
CA GLY A 37 -3.30 -11.12 14.92
C GLY A 37 -4.53 -11.79 14.36
N TRP A 38 -5.26 -10.96 13.62
CA TRP A 38 -6.41 -11.33 12.85
C TRP A 38 -6.11 -11.03 11.40
N LEU A 39 -6.39 -11.98 10.52
CA LEU A 39 -6.43 -11.76 9.09
C LEU A 39 -7.88 -11.66 8.69
N GLU A 40 -8.17 -10.64 7.88
CA GLU A 40 -9.45 -10.50 7.22
C GLU A 40 -9.37 -11.21 5.87
N PRO A 41 -10.38 -12.02 5.52
CA PRO A 41 -10.41 -12.65 4.21
C PRO A 41 -10.53 -11.55 3.15
N SER A 42 -9.43 -11.27 2.46
CA SER A 42 -9.49 -10.49 1.24
C SER A 42 -10.12 -11.37 0.17
N HIS A 43 -11.34 -11.04 -0.24
CA HIS A 43 -11.89 -11.56 -1.48
C HIS A 43 -10.97 -11.08 -2.60
N GLY A 44 -9.97 -11.90 -2.95
CA GLY A 44 -9.15 -11.64 -4.11
C GLY A 44 -10.10 -11.48 -5.27
N SER A 45 -10.18 -10.28 -5.83
CA SER A 45 -10.84 -10.06 -7.10
C SER A 45 -10.01 -10.83 -8.13
N ASN A 46 -10.26 -12.12 -8.26
CA ASN A 46 -9.87 -12.89 -9.42
C ASN A 46 -10.77 -12.43 -10.57
N THR A 47 -10.76 -11.13 -10.86
CA THR A 47 -11.23 -10.58 -12.12
C THR A 47 -10.23 -11.12 -13.12
N ILE A 48 -10.53 -12.32 -13.62
CA ILE A 48 -10.05 -12.78 -14.91
C ILE A 48 -10.58 -11.72 -15.87
N VAL A 49 -9.83 -10.63 -16.07
CA VAL A 49 -10.05 -9.73 -17.18
C VAL A 49 -9.84 -10.61 -18.40
N PRO A 50 -10.90 -10.90 -19.19
CA PRO A 50 -10.72 -11.64 -20.42
C PRO A 50 -9.67 -10.89 -21.26
N PRO A 51 -8.78 -11.58 -21.98
CA PRO A 51 -7.69 -10.95 -22.76
C PRO A 51 -8.17 -9.92 -23.79
N ALA A 52 -9.48 -9.83 -24.05
CA ALA A 52 -10.11 -8.85 -24.92
C ALA A 52 -10.23 -7.42 -24.33
N ALA A 53 -10.03 -7.22 -23.03
CA ALA A 53 -10.21 -5.93 -22.37
C ALA A 53 -8.91 -5.33 -21.80
N LEU A 54 -7.78 -5.51 -22.49
CA LEU A 54 -6.60 -4.68 -22.24
C LEU A 54 -6.96 -3.22 -22.57
N PRO A 55 -7.05 -2.28 -21.60
CA PRO A 55 -7.07 -0.87 -21.95
C PRO A 55 -5.72 -0.57 -22.59
N SER A 56 -5.74 -0.37 -23.91
CA SER A 56 -4.62 0.12 -24.69
C SER A 56 -3.95 1.25 -23.92
N SER A 57 -2.67 1.05 -23.60
CA SER A 57 -1.84 1.97 -22.85
C SER A 57 -1.74 3.30 -23.60
N ARG A 58 -2.71 4.19 -23.39
CA ARG A 58 -2.54 5.61 -23.69
C ARG A 58 -1.78 6.20 -22.51
N GLN A 59 -0.45 6.04 -22.54
CA GLN A 59 0.46 6.88 -21.78
C GLN A 59 0.26 8.33 -22.26
N SER A 60 -0.61 9.08 -21.60
CA SER A 60 -0.52 10.54 -21.60
C SER A 60 0.48 10.93 -20.52
N SER A 61 1.75 10.66 -20.80
CA SER A 61 2.85 11.19 -20.01
C SER A 61 3.42 12.39 -20.75
N THR A 62 3.55 13.50 -20.03
CA THR A 62 4.42 14.65 -20.35
C THR A 62 3.82 15.69 -21.29
N VAL A 63 3.38 16.83 -20.75
CA VAL A 63 4.14 18.10 -20.90
C VAL A 63 3.95 18.92 -19.61
N HIS A 64 5.02 18.99 -18.81
CA HIS A 64 5.27 20.13 -17.92
C HIS A 64 5.34 21.37 -18.81
N SER A 65 4.40 22.31 -18.67
CA SER A 65 4.61 23.67 -19.10
C SER A 65 4.15 24.61 -17.99
N VAL A 66 5.07 24.87 -17.06
CA VAL A 66 5.00 26.05 -16.20
C VAL A 66 4.89 27.27 -17.11
N GLN A 67 3.70 27.88 -17.20
CA GLN A 67 3.58 29.21 -17.77
C GLN A 67 4.15 30.21 -16.75
N PRO A 68 5.19 31.01 -17.08
CA PRO A 68 5.44 32.22 -16.32
C PRO A 68 4.30 33.22 -16.58
N SER A 69 3.87 33.93 -15.54
CA SER A 69 2.88 35.01 -15.63
C SER A 69 3.30 36.04 -16.68
N PRO A 70 2.41 36.45 -17.61
CA PRO A 70 2.69 37.58 -18.47
C PRO A 70 2.71 38.87 -17.64
N VAL A 71 3.84 39.56 -17.68
CA VAL A 71 4.02 40.93 -17.16
C VAL A 71 3.00 41.87 -17.80
N ALA A 72 2.36 42.71 -16.99
CA ALA A 72 1.37 43.67 -17.45
C ALA A 72 1.98 44.68 -18.44
N PRO A 73 1.37 44.95 -19.59
CA PRO A 73 1.75 46.09 -20.41
C PRO A 73 1.16 47.38 -19.83
N ASP A 74 2.04 48.35 -19.65
CA ASP A 74 1.78 49.76 -19.34
C ASP A 74 0.61 50.30 -20.19
N ALA A 75 -0.48 50.72 -19.54
CA ALA A 75 -1.59 51.40 -20.19
C ALA A 75 -1.57 52.89 -19.84
N ALA A 76 -0.77 53.60 -20.64
CA ALA A 76 -0.96 54.95 -21.14
C ALA A 76 -1.93 55.88 -20.38
N SER A 77 -1.31 56.87 -19.76
CA SER A 77 -1.80 58.25 -19.63
C SER A 77 -2.65 58.68 -20.83
N THR A 78 -3.95 58.93 -20.60
CA THR A 78 -4.75 59.82 -21.46
C THR A 78 -5.19 61.00 -20.61
N ARG A 79 -4.41 62.07 -20.75
CA ARG A 79 -4.72 63.43 -20.35
C ARG A 79 -5.85 63.92 -21.27
N ARG A 80 -7.05 64.17 -20.75
CA ARG A 80 -8.01 65.11 -21.37
C ARG A 80 -8.06 66.35 -20.49
N GLY A 81 -7.89 67.50 -21.13
CA GLY A 81 -8.04 68.82 -20.54
C GLY A 81 -9.50 69.22 -20.36
#